data_AF-A0A497P2N3-F1
#
_entry.id   AF-A0A497P2N3-F1
#
_cell.length_a   1.000
_cell.length_b   1.000
_cell.length_c   1.000
_cell.angle_alpha   90.00
_cell.angle_beta   90.00
_cell.angle_gamma   90.00
#
_symmetry.space_group_name_H-M   'P 1'
#
loop_
_entity.id
_entity.type
_entity.pdbx_description
1 polymer ?
#
loop_
_entity_poly.entity_id
_entity_poly.type
_entity_poly.pdbx_seq_one_letter_code
_entity_poly.pdbx_strand_id
1 'polypeptide(L)'
;MKGLKILLLEDEEATVYFSGKELLNSFPEVEIEYCDRAELAFAAIPMFKPDVIILRYQFPTSTAKIIFEKIKKFKGLVILHSDLD
;
A
#
# COMPACT_ATOMS: atom_id res chain seq x y z
N MET A 1 -0.20 -19.88 -10.41
CA MET A 1 0.43 -19.24 -9.23
C MET A 1 -0.54 -18.18 -8.71
N LYS A 2 -0.65 -17.94 -7.40
CA LYS A 2 -1.47 -16.81 -6.91
C LYS A 2 -0.73 -15.51 -7.23
N GLY A 3 -1.46 -14.53 -7.75
CA GLY A 3 -0.98 -13.17 -7.98
C GLY A 3 -0.45 -12.52 -6.70
N LEU A 4 0.49 -11.60 -6.84
CA LEU A 4 1.05 -10.84 -5.72
C LEU A 4 0.01 -9.83 -5.23
N LYS A 5 -0.20 -9.75 -3.91
CA LYS A 5 -1.18 -8.82 -3.31
C LYS A 5 -0.51 -7.55 -2.82
N ILE A 6 -0.92 -6.40 -3.34
CA ILE A 6 -0.36 -5.09 -3.02
C ILE A 6 -1.39 -4.27 -2.26
N LEU A 7 -1.01 -3.76 -1.09
CA LEU A 7 -1.78 -2.73 -0.38
C LEU A 7 -1.15 -1.37 -0.67
N LEU A 8 -1.87 -0.48 -1.34
CA LEU A 8 -1.44 0.89 -1.61
C LEU A 8 -2.11 1.85 -0.62
N LEU A 9 -1.30 2.55 0.18
CA LEU A 9 -1.72 3.63 1.07
C LEU A 9 -1.34 4.97 0.47
N GLU A 10 -2.34 5.65 -0.05
CA GLU A 10 -2.23 6.90 -0.80
C GLU A 10 -3.55 7.65 -0.65
N ASP A 11 -3.49 8.86 -0.12
CA ASP A 11 -4.66 9.71 0.16
C ASP A 11 -5.06 10.58 -1.04
N GLU A 12 -4.19 10.69 -2.04
CA GLU A 12 -4.47 11.43 -3.26
C GLU A 12 -5.03 10.51 -4.36
N GLU A 13 -6.31 10.70 -4.68
CA GLU A 13 -7.04 9.88 -5.67
C GLU A 13 -6.36 9.83 -7.05
N ALA A 14 -5.77 10.95 -7.50
CA ALA A 14 -5.04 11.01 -8.77
C ALA A 14 -3.80 10.09 -8.76
N THR A 15 -3.07 10.07 -7.65
CA THR A 15 -1.89 9.23 -7.45
C THR A 15 -2.28 7.76 -7.32
N VAL A 16 -3.38 7.46 -6.62
CA VAL A 16 -3.97 6.11 -6.58
C VAL A 16 -4.27 5.60 -7.99
N TYR A 17 -5.00 6.40 -8.78
CA TYR A 17 -5.40 6.01 -10.13
C TYR A 17 -4.19 5.76 -11.03
N PHE A 18 -3.22 6.69 -11.04
CA PHE A 18 -2.03 6.58 -11.87
C PHE A 18 -1.16 5.39 -11.45
N SER A 19 -0.83 5.27 -10.17
CA SER A 19 0.01 4.19 -9.65
C SER A 19 -0.64 2.83 -9.83
N GLY A 20 -1.94 2.72 -9.57
CA GLY A 20 -2.72 1.50 -9.79
C GLY A 20 -2.72 1.06 -11.25
N LYS A 21 -2.93 2.01 -12.17
CA LYS A 21 -2.89 1.73 -13.62
C LYS A 21 -1.51 1.26 -14.07
N GLU A 22 -0.44 1.95 -13.67
CA GLU A 22 0.93 1.57 -14.04
C GLU A 22 1.35 0.22 -13.47
N LEU A 23 0.95 -0.08 -12.22
CA LEU A 23 1.18 -1.39 -11.60
C LEU A 23 0.46 -2.52 -12.34
N LEU A 24 -0.82 -2.33 -12.69
CA LEU A 24 -1.58 -3.34 -13.44
C LEU A 24 -1.09 -3.51 -14.88
N ASN A 25 -0.59 -2.45 -15.52
CA ASN A 25 0.01 -2.54 -16.85
C ASN A 25 1.32 -3.32 -16.83
N SER A 26 2.16 -3.10 -15.80
CA SER A 26 3.47 -3.75 -15.67
C SER A 26 3.37 -5.17 -15.11
N PHE A 27 2.38 -5.41 -14.25
CA PHE A 27 2.17 -6.66 -13.52
C PHE A 27 0.68 -7.04 -13.54
N PRO A 28 0.15 -7.55 -14.67
CA PRO A 28 -1.30 -7.78 -14.84
C PRO A 28 -1.90 -8.82 -13.89
N GLU A 29 -1.07 -9.67 -13.29
CA GLU A 29 -1.51 -10.68 -12.33
C GLU A 29 -1.59 -10.19 -10.86
N VAL A 30 -1.25 -8.94 -10.55
CA VAL A 30 -1.33 -8.44 -9.17
C VAL A 30 -2.75 -8.11 -8.76
N GLU A 31 -3.06 -8.32 -7.48
CA GLU A 31 -4.28 -7.82 -6.85
C GLU A 31 -3.91 -6.58 -6.04
N ILE A 32 -4.63 -5.47 -6.21
CA ILE A 32 -4.34 -4.21 -5.52
C ILE A 32 -5.55 -3.83 -4.65
N GLU A 33 -5.29 -3.55 -3.38
CA GLU A 33 -6.24 -2.94 -2.44
C GLU A 33 -5.77 -1.52 -2.12
N TYR A 34 -6.69 -0.57 -2.10
CA TYR A 34 -6.38 0.85 -1.88
C TYR A 34 -6.93 1.31 -0.54
N CYS A 35 -6.15 2.11 0.18
CA CYS A 35 -6.56 2.71 1.43
C CYS A 35 -6.12 4.19 1.47
N ASP A 36 -7.08 5.10 1.57
CA ASP A 36 -6.83 6.54 1.70
C ASP A 36 -6.39 6.94 3.12
N ARG A 37 -6.54 6.03 4.10
CA ARG A 37 -6.32 6.28 5.52
C ARG A 37 -5.74 5.07 6.22
N ALA A 38 -5.02 5.34 7.30
CA ALA A 38 -4.39 4.34 8.17
C ALA A 38 -5.40 3.33 8.73
N GLU A 39 -6.57 3.81 9.13
CA GLU A 39 -7.62 3.01 9.76
C GLU A 39 -8.18 1.96 8.80
N LEU A 40 -8.36 2.35 7.54
CA LEU A 40 -8.80 1.43 6.48
C LEU A 40 -7.73 0.37 6.22
N ALA A 41 -6.46 0.77 6.19
CA ALA A 41 -5.35 -0.15 6.06
C ALA A 41 -5.36 -1.20 7.18
N PHE A 42 -5.52 -0.76 8.43
CA PHE A 42 -5.56 -1.64 9.60
C PHE A 42 -6.69 -2.67 9.53
N ALA A 43 -7.83 -2.29 8.97
CA ALA A 43 -8.97 -3.19 8.75
C ALA A 43 -8.73 -4.13 7.56
N ALA A 44 -8.14 -3.64 6.46
CA ALA A 44 -7.90 -4.39 5.25
C ALA A 44 -6.79 -5.45 5.41
N ILE A 45 -5.68 -5.11 6.07
CA ILE A 45 -4.51 -5.97 6.28
C ILE A 45 -4.84 -7.43 6.68
N PRO A 46 -5.63 -7.70 7.75
CA PRO A 46 -5.90 -9.06 8.19
C PRO A 46 -6.76 -9.87 7.19
N MET A 47 -7.59 -9.20 6.40
CA MET A 47 -8.48 -9.82 5.41
C MET A 47 -7.76 -10.03 4.07
N PHE A 48 -7.13 -8.97 3.57
CA PHE A 48 -6.47 -8.94 2.28
C PHE A 48 -5.15 -9.70 2.27
N LYS A 49 -4.41 -9.69 3.40
CA LYS A 49 -3.09 -10.33 3.59
C LYS A 49 -2.09 -9.92 2.50
N PRO A 50 -1.73 -8.63 2.43
CA PRO A 50 -0.83 -8.14 1.39
C PRO A 50 0.56 -8.78 1.47
N ASP A 51 1.13 -9.06 0.30
CA ASP A 51 2.53 -9.44 0.12
C ASP A 51 3.43 -8.20 0.14
N VAL A 52 2.95 -7.08 -0.41
CA VAL A 52 3.69 -5.83 -0.50
C VAL A 52 2.82 -4.69 0.00
N ILE A 53 3.42 -3.76 0.73
CA ILE A 53 2.77 -2.52 1.14
C ILE A 53 3.51 -1.37 0.49
N ILE A 54 2.75 -0.48 -0.15
CA ILE A 54 3.25 0.78 -0.70
C ILE A 54 2.62 1.89 0.14
N LEU A 55 3.44 2.77 0.71
CA LEU A 55 3.00 3.79 1.66
C LEU A 55 3.54 5.17 1.30
N ARG A 56 2.67 6.17 1.15
CA ARG A 56 3.09 7.57 1.03
C ARG A 56 3.76 8.06 2.33
N TYR A 57 4.91 8.71 2.22
CA TYR A 57 5.70 9.17 3.35
C TYR A 57 4.98 10.21 4.24
N GLN A 58 3.99 10.92 3.68
CA GLN A 58 3.20 11.90 4.43
C GLN A 58 2.32 11.26 5.52
N PHE A 59 2.14 9.93 5.51
CA PHE A 59 1.54 9.24 6.64
C PHE A 59 2.43 9.38 7.89
N PRO A 60 1.87 9.76 9.06
CA PRO A 60 2.64 9.93 10.28
C PRO A 60 3.52 8.72 10.60
N THR A 61 4.73 8.95 11.11
CA THR A 61 5.65 7.85 11.49
C THR A 61 5.01 6.86 12.49
N SER A 62 4.11 7.35 13.34
CA SER A 62 3.29 6.54 14.25
C SER A 62 2.39 5.56 13.50
N THR A 63 1.77 5.99 12.40
CA THR A 63 0.96 5.14 11.52
C THR A 63 1.79 4.04 10.89
N ALA A 64 2.94 4.38 10.29
CA ALA A 64 3.83 3.39 9.69
C ALA A 64 4.28 2.33 10.72
N LYS A 65 4.63 2.76 11.94
CA LYS A 65 4.97 1.86 13.04
C LYS A 65 3.84 0.89 13.38
N ILE A 66 2.60 1.37 13.49
CA ILE A 66 1.44 0.51 13.79
C ILE A 66 1.16 -0.47 12.64
N ILE A 67 1.35 -0.05 11.39
CA ILE A 67 1.26 -0.94 10.22
C ILE A 67 2.30 -2.06 10.35
N PHE A 68 3.55 -1.75 10.69
CA PHE A 68 4.60 -2.75 10.89
C PHE A 68 4.33 -3.69 12.06
N GLU A 69 3.76 -3.19 13.16
CA GLU A 69 3.41 -4.01 14.31
C GLU A 69 2.26 -4.98 14.00
N LYS A 70 1.30 -4.57 13.18
CA LYS A 70 0.14 -5.40 12.78
C LYS A 70 0.48 -6.40 11.68
N ILE A 71 1.41 -6.07 10.78
CA ILE A 71 1.79 -6.95 9.66
C ILE A 71 3.00 -7.78 10.04
N LYS A 72 2.75 -9.00 10.53
CA LYS A 72 3.82 -9.91 10.96
C LYS A 72 4.69 -10.45 9.82
N LYS A 73 4.18 -10.48 8.58
CA LYS A 73 4.90 -10.99 7.40
C LYS A 73 4.42 -10.26 6.13
N PHE A 74 5.35 -9.60 5.46
CA PHE A 74 5.21 -9.10 4.10
C PHE A 74 6.55 -9.37 3.36
N LYS A 75 6.51 -9.46 2.04
CA LYS A 75 7.67 -9.68 1.18
C LYS A 75 8.41 -8.38 0.84
N GLY A 76 7.70 -7.25 0.81
CA GLY A 76 8.30 -5.94 0.54
C GLY A 76 7.53 -4.76 1.12
N LEU A 77 8.26 -3.72 1.47
CA LEU A 77 7.74 -2.41 1.83
C LEU A 77 8.33 -1.39 0.87
N VAL A 78 7.47 -0.56 0.28
CA VAL A 78 7.87 0.58 -0.55
C VAL A 78 7.34 1.83 0.14
N ILE A 79 8.22 2.80 0.37
CA ILE A 79 7.83 4.12 0.89
C ILE A 79 7.95 5.11 -0.26
N LEU A 80 6.83 5.72 -0.64
CA LEU A 80 6.79 6.77 -1.64
C LEU A 80 7.11 8.09 -0.97
N HIS A 81 8.28 8.64 -1.28
CA HIS A 81 8.67 9.98 -0.86
C HIS A 81 8.57 10.92 -2.06
N SER A 82 7.87 12.03 -1.90
CA SER A 82 7.92 13.14 -2.84
C SER A 82 8.74 14.25 -2.21
N ASP A 83 9.92 14.52 -2.78
CA ASP A 83 10.65 15.78 -2.58
C ASP A 83 9.86 16.89 -3.29
N LEU A 84 8.72 17.30 -2.73
CA LEU A 84 7.96 18.44 -3.23
C LEU A 84 7.80 19.43 -2.08
N ASP A 85 8.70 20.43 -2.10
CA ASP A 85 8.48 21.75 -1.52
C ASP A 85 7.19 22.39 -2.06
#